data_AF-A0A5E7IHA2-F1
#
_entry.id   AF-A0A5E7IHA2-F1
#
_cell.length_a   1.000
_cell.length_b   1.000
_cell.length_c   1.000
_cell.angle_alpha   90.00
_cell.angle_beta   90.00
_cell.angle_gamma   90.00
#
_symmetry.space_group_name_H-M   'P 1'
#
loop_
_entity.id
_entity.type
_entity.pdbx_description
1 polymer ?
#
loop_
_entity_poly.entity_id
_entity_poly.type
_entity_poly.pdbx_seq_one_letter_code
_entity_poly.pdbx_strand_id
1 'polypeptide(L)'
;MNHLISINQFKAIFGESIVACIAATFCAMLLNVPVWAMFIGWIAFFTRGITTRDWAINMICVFIGLVIGITAGLAGAALEPTLGAWSITPVVLMVTLVVLCLQVLPVINNVLAFFLGLVCFFASHLPASLNTFVELGTASALGVSAGLMASLIKKYYSGRKVNPRGLDNQISLSE
;
A
#
# COMPACT_ATOMS: atom_id res chain seq x y z
N MET A 1 -16.39 -29.81 5.14
CA MET A 1 -17.00 -28.52 5.56
C MET A 1 -16.82 -27.55 4.39
N ASN A 2 -17.73 -27.61 3.42
CA ASN A 2 -17.55 -26.92 2.12
C ASN A 2 -18.13 -25.52 2.20
N HIS A 3 -17.27 -24.54 2.47
CA HIS A 3 -17.65 -23.13 2.40
C HIS A 3 -17.71 -22.72 0.92
N LEU A 4 -18.85 -22.93 0.26
CA LEU A 4 -19.09 -22.39 -1.08
C LEU A 4 -18.99 -20.86 -1.02
N ILE A 5 -18.14 -20.26 -1.86
CA ILE A 5 -17.99 -18.81 -1.97
C ILE A 5 -19.33 -18.24 -2.48
N SER A 6 -19.88 -17.26 -1.76
CA SER A 6 -21.09 -16.56 -2.20
C SER A 6 -20.82 -15.78 -3.50
N ILE A 7 -21.83 -15.68 -4.38
CA ILE A 7 -21.74 -14.88 -5.62
C ILE A 7 -21.30 -13.43 -5.36
N ASN A 8 -21.70 -12.83 -4.23
CA ASN A 8 -21.30 -11.47 -3.86
C ASN A 8 -19.83 -11.41 -3.43
N GLN A 9 -19.32 -12.44 -2.75
CA GLN A 9 -17.90 -12.55 -2.41
C GLN A 9 -17.05 -12.72 -3.66
N PHE A 10 -17.49 -13.56 -4.60
CA PHE A 10 -16.83 -13.73 -5.89
C PHE A 10 -16.76 -12.41 -6.67
N LYS A 11 -17.88 -11.67 -6.77
CA LYS A 11 -17.94 -10.35 -7.43
C LYS A 11 -17.01 -9.33 -6.77
N ALA A 12 -16.91 -9.34 -5.43
CA ALA A 12 -16.00 -8.47 -4.70
C ALA A 12 -14.53 -8.81 -5.03
N ILE A 13 -14.13 -10.08 -4.92
CA ILE A 13 -12.76 -10.53 -5.23
C ILE A 13 -12.42 -10.20 -6.68
N PHE A 14 -13.31 -10.50 -7.62
CA PHE A 14 -13.10 -10.20 -9.04
C PHE A 14 -12.94 -8.69 -9.29
N GLY A 15 -13.74 -7.86 -8.62
CA GLY A 15 -13.62 -6.41 -8.69
C GLY A 15 -12.30 -5.87 -8.11
N GLU A 16 -11.85 -6.38 -6.96
CA GLU A 16 -10.53 -6.05 -6.39
C GLU A 16 -9.40 -6.41 -7.37
N SER A 17 -9.47 -7.60 -7.98
CA SER A 17 -8.50 -8.06 -8.99
C SER A 17 -8.47 -7.19 -10.25
N ILE A 18 -9.63 -6.72 -10.73
CA ILE A 18 -9.69 -5.80 -11.87
C ILE A 18 -8.99 -4.48 -11.53
N VAL A 19 -9.21 -3.92 -10.34
CA VAL A 19 -8.56 -2.67 -9.92
C VAL A 19 -7.04 -2.85 -9.87
N ALA A 20 -6.55 -3.96 -9.32
CA ALA A 20 -5.12 -4.27 -9.30
C ALA A 20 -4.54 -4.40 -10.72
N CYS A 21 -5.25 -5.10 -11.60
CA CYS A 21 -4.86 -5.26 -13.00
C CYS A 21 -4.73 -3.91 -13.71
N ILE A 22 -5.77 -3.06 -13.63
CA ILE A 22 -5.78 -1.73 -14.26
C ILE A 22 -4.64 -0.86 -13.72
N ALA A 23 -4.45 -0.83 -12.39
CA ALA A 23 -3.39 -0.05 -11.77
C ALA A 23 -1.99 -0.52 -12.22
N ALA A 24 -1.76 -1.83 -12.29
CA ALA A 24 -0.51 -2.40 -12.78
C ALA A 24 -0.27 -2.07 -14.26
N THR A 25 -1.29 -2.19 -15.12
CA THR A 25 -1.21 -1.80 -16.53
C THR A 25 -0.90 -0.31 -16.68
N PHE A 26 -1.53 0.55 -15.89
CA PHE A 26 -1.27 1.99 -15.91
C PHE A 26 0.17 2.31 -15.50
N CYS A 27 0.70 1.64 -14.47
CA CYS A 27 2.11 1.77 -14.08
C CYS A 27 3.05 1.36 -15.21
N ALA A 28 2.81 0.19 -15.82
CA ALA A 28 3.70 -0.38 -16.83
C ALA A 28 3.65 0.36 -18.18
N MET A 29 2.45 0.77 -18.62
CA MET A 29 2.25 1.27 -19.98
C MET A 29 2.21 2.79 -20.10
N LEU A 30 1.76 3.50 -19.05
CA LEU A 30 1.55 4.95 -19.13
C LEU A 30 2.60 5.73 -18.33
N LEU A 31 2.95 5.25 -17.13
CA LEU A 31 3.90 5.96 -16.27
C LEU A 31 5.33 5.42 -16.32
N ASN A 32 5.51 4.20 -16.81
CA ASN A 32 6.79 3.49 -16.82
C ASN A 32 7.44 3.44 -15.42
N VAL A 33 6.63 3.15 -14.40
CA VAL A 33 7.05 3.03 -13.00
C VAL A 33 6.97 1.58 -12.53
N PRO A 34 7.79 1.16 -11.55
CA PRO A 34 7.85 -0.24 -11.12
C PRO A 34 6.53 -0.73 -10.50
N VAL A 35 5.95 -1.77 -11.12
CA VAL A 35 4.70 -2.40 -10.65
C VAL A 35 4.86 -3.00 -9.24
N TRP A 36 6.04 -3.51 -8.89
CA TRP A 36 6.29 -4.05 -7.55
C TRP A 36 6.18 -2.97 -6.47
N ALA A 37 6.65 -1.74 -6.74
CA ALA A 37 6.53 -0.61 -5.81
C ALA A 37 5.07 -0.15 -5.67
N MET A 38 4.28 -0.25 -6.74
CA MET A 38 2.82 -0.07 -6.66
C MET A 38 2.19 -1.06 -5.68
N PHE A 39 2.58 -2.35 -5.72
CA PHE A 39 2.07 -3.31 -4.74
C PHE A 39 2.51 -3.03 -3.30
N ILE A 40 3.69 -2.45 -3.07
CA ILE A 40 4.07 -1.96 -1.74
C ILE A 40 3.08 -0.89 -1.24
N GLY A 41 2.72 0.06 -2.10
CA GLY A 41 1.68 1.05 -1.80
C GLY A 41 0.31 0.40 -1.53
N TRP A 42 -0.07 -0.60 -2.33
CA TRP A 42 -1.31 -1.35 -2.12
C TRP A 42 -1.32 -2.03 -0.74
N ILE A 43 -0.23 -2.70 -0.36
CA ILE A 43 -0.08 -3.32 0.96
C ILE A 43 -0.20 -2.25 2.05
N ALA A 44 0.46 -1.10 1.87
CA ALA A 44 0.45 0.00 2.83
C ALA A 44 -0.98 0.48 3.14
N PHE A 45 -1.89 0.47 2.17
CA PHE A 45 -3.29 0.83 2.41
C PHE A 45 -3.96 -0.05 3.50
N PHE A 46 -3.63 -1.34 3.58
CA PHE A 46 -4.25 -2.28 4.53
C PHE A 46 -3.60 -2.32 5.92
N THR A 47 -2.58 -1.50 6.18
CA THR A 47 -1.75 -1.61 7.40
C THR A 47 -2.34 -0.95 8.64
N ARG A 48 -3.41 -0.16 8.50
CA ARG A 48 -4.06 0.54 9.62
C ARG A 48 -5.57 0.35 9.63
N GLY A 49 -6.24 0.94 8.66
CA GLY A 49 -7.70 0.94 8.53
C GLY A 49 -8.10 1.13 7.07
N ILE A 50 -9.38 0.84 6.77
CA ILE A 50 -9.88 0.78 5.39
C ILE A 50 -10.82 1.95 5.10
N THR A 51 -10.43 3.15 5.52
CA THR A 51 -11.20 4.39 5.29
C THR A 51 -10.47 5.34 4.34
N THR A 52 -11.18 6.33 3.81
CA THR A 52 -10.57 7.40 2.99
C THR A 52 -9.60 8.27 3.79
N ARG A 53 -9.82 8.43 5.10
CA ARG A 53 -8.87 9.10 5.99
C ARG A 53 -7.59 8.28 6.14
N ASP A 54 -7.73 6.97 6.33
CA ASP A 54 -6.58 6.07 6.47
C ASP A 54 -5.79 5.99 5.16
N TRP A 55 -6.44 6.08 3.99
CA TRP A 55 -5.76 6.22 2.69
C TRP A 55 -4.75 7.38 2.69
N ALA A 56 -5.17 8.58 3.11
CA ALA A 56 -4.31 9.75 3.13
C ALA A 56 -3.17 9.61 4.15
N ILE A 57 -3.48 9.08 5.35
CA ILE A 57 -2.48 8.86 6.40
C ILE A 57 -1.44 7.84 5.93
N ASN A 58 -1.87 6.70 5.39
CA ASN A 58 -0.98 5.64 4.94
C ASN A 58 -0.10 6.12 3.77
N MET A 59 -0.66 6.93 2.86
CA MET A 59 0.10 7.58 1.79
C MET A 59 1.24 8.45 2.35
N ILE A 60 0.92 9.33 3.29
CA ILE A 60 1.89 10.23 3.92
C ILE A 60 2.97 9.42 4.65
N CYS A 61 2.58 8.36 5.37
CA CYS A 61 3.52 7.48 6.05
C CYS A 61 4.48 6.79 5.07
N VAL A 62 3.99 6.27 3.94
CA VAL A 62 4.86 5.68 2.92
C VAL A 62 5.84 6.71 2.37
N PHE A 63 5.39 7.93 2.07
CA PHE A 63 6.28 8.98 1.57
C PHE A 63 7.34 9.39 2.59
N ILE A 64 6.98 9.53 3.86
CA ILE A 64 7.94 9.79 4.94
C ILE A 64 8.95 8.65 5.03
N GLY A 65 8.48 7.40 4.99
CA GLY A 65 9.34 6.21 4.96
C GLY A 65 10.33 6.22 3.80
N LEU A 66 9.87 6.62 2.61
CA LEU A 66 10.69 6.74 1.41
C LEU A 66 11.76 7.83 1.55
N VAL A 67 11.40 8.99 2.10
CA VAL A 67 12.36 10.07 2.40
C VAL A 67 13.41 9.62 3.41
N ILE A 68 13.00 8.91 4.46
CA ILE A 68 13.91 8.34 5.45
C ILE A 68 14.86 7.34 4.77
N GLY A 69 14.33 6.45 3.92
CA GLY A 69 15.13 5.50 3.14
C GLY A 69 16.19 6.18 2.28
N ILE A 70 15.79 7.18 1.48
CA ILE A 70 16.71 7.97 0.64
C ILE A 70 17.78 8.65 1.49
N THR A 71 17.38 9.27 2.60
CA THR A 71 18.31 9.93 3.53
C THR A 71 19.29 8.91 4.15
N ALA A 72 18.81 7.72 4.48
CA ALA A 72 19.64 6.63 4.99
C ALA A 72 20.65 6.13 3.95
N GLY A 73 20.25 6.07 2.67
CA GLY A 73 21.16 5.77 1.56
C GLY A 73 22.29 6.80 1.44
N LEU A 74 21.95 8.09 1.55
CA LEU A 74 22.96 9.18 1.56
C LEU A 74 23.89 9.09 2.78
N ALA A 75 23.33 8.86 3.97
CA ALA A 75 24.11 8.72 5.20
C ALA A 75 25.04 7.49 5.15
N GLY A 76 24.57 6.37 4.60
CA GLY A 76 25.37 5.17 4.38
C GLY A 76 26.57 5.44 3.48
N ALA A 77 26.34 6.06 2.31
CA ALA A 77 27.40 6.42 1.38
C ALA A 77 28.41 7.42 1.98
N ALA A 78 27.96 8.34 2.83
CA ALA A 78 28.84 9.29 3.52
C ALA A 78 29.72 8.62 4.60
N LEU A 79 29.21 7.56 5.26
CA LEU A 79 29.93 6.83 6.30
C LEU A 79 30.83 5.73 5.76
N GLU A 80 30.54 5.20 4.57
CA GLU A 80 31.27 4.10 3.94
C GLU A 80 32.80 4.32 3.89
N PRO A 81 33.34 5.51 3.52
CA PRO A 81 34.78 5.72 3.48
C PRO A 81 35.48 5.56 4.84
N THR A 82 34.75 5.71 5.95
CA THR A 82 35.31 5.67 7.31
C THR A 82 35.04 4.36 8.03
N LEU A 83 33.85 3.78 7.84
CA LEU A 83 33.38 2.59 8.57
C LEU A 83 33.27 1.34 7.68
N GLY A 84 33.36 1.49 6.36
CA GLY A 84 33.12 0.41 5.40
C GLY A 84 31.76 -0.26 5.65
N ALA A 85 31.77 -1.59 5.73
CA ALA A 85 30.57 -2.39 6.01
C ALA A 85 29.89 -2.06 7.36
N TRP A 86 30.63 -1.52 8.33
CA TRP A 86 30.05 -1.16 9.64
C TRP A 86 29.15 0.08 9.57
N SER A 87 29.16 0.84 8.48
CA SER A 87 28.28 1.99 8.24
C SER A 87 26.79 1.64 8.40
N ILE A 88 26.41 0.38 8.11
CA ILE A 88 25.03 -0.09 8.28
C ILE A 88 24.54 0.01 9.73
N THR A 89 25.42 -0.19 10.71
CA THR A 89 25.05 -0.26 12.14
C THR A 89 24.50 1.09 12.64
N PRO A 90 25.26 2.21 12.57
CA PRO A 90 24.73 3.50 13.00
C PRO A 90 23.56 3.97 12.14
N VAL A 91 23.55 3.68 10.83
CA VAL A 91 22.44 4.08 9.94
C VAL A 91 21.13 3.39 10.35
N VAL A 92 21.14 2.06 10.52
CA VAL A 92 19.94 1.31 10.92
C VAL A 92 19.49 1.72 12.32
N LEU A 93 20.42 1.95 13.26
CA LEU A 93 20.09 2.45 14.59
C LEU A 93 19.35 3.79 14.51
N MET A 94 19.88 4.75 13.74
CA MET A 94 19.27 6.07 13.62
C MET A 94 17.93 6.03 12.89
N VAL A 95 17.83 5.26 11.80
CA VAL A 95 16.58 5.04 11.08
C VAL A 95 15.51 4.46 11.99
N THR A 96 15.83 3.39 12.72
CA THR A 96 14.86 2.72 13.61
C THR A 96 14.46 3.64 14.76
N LEU A 97 15.39 4.38 15.35
CA LEU A 97 15.10 5.40 16.35
C LEU A 97 14.12 6.45 15.80
N VAL A 98 14.39 7.03 14.62
CA VAL A 98 13.51 8.03 14.01
C VAL A 98 12.12 7.47 13.72
N VAL A 99 12.03 6.29 13.10
CA VAL A 99 10.74 5.65 12.76
C VAL A 99 9.93 5.34 14.03
N LEU A 100 10.58 4.83 15.08
CA LEU A 100 9.93 4.53 16.35
C LEU A 100 9.58 5.81 17.13
N CYS A 101 10.31 6.91 16.97
CA CYS A 101 9.88 8.20 17.50
C CYS A 101 8.64 8.72 16.78
N LEU A 102 8.55 8.58 15.45
CA LEU A 102 7.38 9.02 14.69
C LEU A 102 6.09 8.29 15.08
N GLN A 103 6.20 7.07 15.61
CA GLN A 103 5.05 6.29 16.09
C GLN A 103 4.30 6.99 17.24
N VAL A 104 4.94 7.91 17.96
CA VAL A 104 4.28 8.62 19.08
C VAL A 104 3.37 9.76 18.60
N LEU A 105 3.43 10.14 17.31
CA LEU A 105 2.62 11.22 16.76
C LEU A 105 1.16 10.77 16.57
N PRO A 106 0.16 11.52 17.08
CA PRO A 106 -1.23 11.05 17.14
C PRO A 106 -1.87 10.83 15.78
N VAL A 107 -1.43 11.56 14.75
CA VAL A 107 -2.01 11.52 13.40
C VAL A 107 -1.29 10.52 12.51
N ILE A 108 0.04 10.55 12.50
CA ILE A 108 0.90 9.80 11.55
C ILE A 108 1.55 8.61 12.25
N ASN A 109 0.79 7.88 13.07
CA ASN A 109 1.24 6.64 13.69
C ASN A 109 0.91 5.44 12.80
N ASN A 110 1.75 5.16 11.81
CA ASN A 110 1.69 3.90 11.07
C ASN A 110 3.10 3.40 10.75
N VAL A 111 3.67 2.70 11.75
CA VAL A 111 5.02 2.13 11.69
C VAL A 111 5.20 1.21 10.49
N LEU A 112 4.21 0.37 10.17
CA LEU A 112 4.31 -0.56 9.06
C LEU A 112 4.38 0.18 7.71
N ALA A 113 3.59 1.25 7.52
CA ALA A 113 3.68 2.06 6.31
C ALA A 113 5.00 2.83 6.18
N PHE A 114 5.58 3.31 7.29
CA PHE A 114 6.93 3.90 7.26
C PHE A 114 7.97 2.87 6.79
N PHE A 115 7.96 1.66 7.34
CA PHE A 115 8.88 0.60 6.93
C PHE A 115 8.65 0.16 5.49
N LEU A 116 7.41 0.11 5.00
CA LEU A 116 7.13 -0.19 3.60
C LEU A 116 7.74 0.85 2.66
N GLY A 117 7.66 2.14 2.97
CA GLY A 117 8.34 3.19 2.21
C GLY A 117 9.87 3.05 2.23
N LEU A 118 10.44 2.72 3.40
CA LEU A 118 11.88 2.50 3.54
C LEU A 118 12.36 1.28 2.74
N VAL A 119 11.67 0.16 2.87
CA VAL A 119 11.95 -1.08 2.13
C VAL A 119 11.77 -0.84 0.63
N CYS A 120 10.79 -0.05 0.22
CA CYS A 120 10.62 0.34 -1.19
C CYS A 120 11.88 0.99 -1.75
N PHE A 121 12.48 1.95 -1.03
CA PHE A 121 13.74 2.55 -1.47
C PHE A 121 14.87 1.51 -1.56
N PHE A 122 15.15 0.75 -0.51
CA PHE A 122 16.26 -0.19 -0.51
C PHE A 122 16.10 -1.35 -1.50
N ALA A 123 14.87 -1.85 -1.70
CA ALA A 123 14.57 -2.90 -2.67
C ALA A 123 14.73 -2.44 -4.13
N SER A 124 14.63 -1.13 -4.39
CA SER A 124 14.80 -0.60 -5.75
C SER A 124 16.24 -0.66 -6.25
N HIS A 125 17.22 -0.66 -5.33
CA HIS A 125 18.64 -0.49 -5.65
C HIS A 125 18.96 0.78 -6.48
N LEU A 126 18.05 1.76 -6.50
CA LEU A 126 18.24 3.03 -7.19
C LEU A 126 19.11 3.99 -6.36
N PRO A 127 19.82 4.93 -7.01
CA PRO A 127 20.59 5.94 -6.30
C PRO A 127 19.71 6.84 -5.44
N ALA A 128 20.22 7.28 -4.29
CA ALA A 128 19.49 8.20 -3.42
C ALA A 128 19.33 9.57 -4.11
N SER A 129 18.15 9.83 -4.67
CA SER A 129 17.88 11.03 -5.47
C SER A 129 16.40 11.45 -5.43
N LEU A 130 16.12 12.69 -5.85
CA LEU A 130 14.74 13.17 -5.99
C LEU A 130 13.98 12.42 -7.10
N ASN A 131 14.66 11.97 -8.15
CA ASN A 131 14.04 11.16 -9.20
C ASN A 131 13.54 9.83 -8.65
N THR A 132 14.32 9.18 -7.79
CA THR A 132 13.92 7.95 -7.09
C THR A 132 12.71 8.19 -6.20
N PHE A 133 12.63 9.36 -5.55
CA PHE A 133 11.43 9.73 -4.80
C PHE A 133 10.20 9.82 -5.72
N VAL A 134 10.32 10.50 -6.85
CA VAL A 134 9.21 10.64 -7.81
C VAL A 134 8.80 9.29 -8.37
N GLU A 135 9.74 8.45 -8.80
CA GLU A 135 9.48 7.14 -9.40
C GLU A 135 8.79 6.19 -8.42
N LEU A 136 9.38 5.97 -7.26
CA LEU A 136 8.83 5.03 -6.27
C LEU A 136 7.60 5.61 -5.55
N GLY A 137 7.58 6.93 -5.34
CA GLY A 137 6.48 7.65 -4.74
C GLY A 137 5.24 7.60 -5.62
N THR A 138 5.36 7.85 -6.93
CA THR A 138 4.23 7.76 -7.86
C THR A 138 3.69 6.33 -7.98
N ALA A 139 4.57 5.32 -8.08
CA ALA A 139 4.17 3.93 -8.07
C ALA A 139 3.39 3.59 -6.79
N SER A 140 3.95 3.91 -5.63
CA SER A 140 3.33 3.67 -4.33
C SER A 140 2.00 4.41 -4.19
N ALA A 141 1.90 5.63 -4.72
CA ALA A 141 0.68 6.43 -4.67
C ALA A 141 -0.47 5.83 -5.47
N LEU A 142 -0.17 5.31 -6.65
CA LEU A 142 -1.14 4.53 -7.41
C LEU A 142 -1.57 3.29 -6.63
N GLY A 143 -0.62 2.61 -5.97
CA GLY A 143 -0.90 1.44 -5.15
C GLY A 143 -1.87 1.70 -4.02
N VAL A 144 -1.57 2.70 -3.18
CA VAL A 144 -2.43 3.08 -2.05
C VAL A 144 -3.82 3.49 -2.53
N SER A 145 -3.90 4.22 -3.65
CA SER A 145 -5.17 4.65 -4.26
C SER A 145 -5.97 3.49 -4.85
N ALA A 146 -5.29 2.53 -5.47
CA ALA A 146 -5.91 1.32 -5.99
C ALA A 146 -6.42 0.42 -4.85
N GLY A 147 -5.70 0.34 -3.72
CA GLY A 147 -6.17 -0.29 -2.49
C GLY A 147 -7.47 0.33 -1.95
N LEU A 148 -7.56 1.67 -1.94
CA LEU A 148 -8.80 2.37 -1.58
C LEU A 148 -9.95 2.02 -2.52
N MET A 149 -9.71 2.04 -3.84
CA MET A 149 -10.74 1.71 -4.82
C MET A 149 -11.23 0.26 -4.66
N ALA A 150 -10.31 -0.68 -4.45
CA ALA A 150 -10.62 -2.07 -4.17
C ALA A 150 -11.50 -2.22 -2.92
N SER A 151 -11.18 -1.50 -1.84
CA SER A 151 -12.01 -1.46 -0.64
C SER A 151 -13.43 -0.95 -0.91
N LEU A 152 -13.56 0.13 -1.69
CA LEU A 152 -14.87 0.70 -2.02
C LEU A 152 -15.74 -0.31 -2.79
N ILE A 153 -15.14 -1.03 -3.75
CA ILE A 153 -15.82 -2.10 -4.50
C ILE A 153 -16.25 -3.23 -3.56
N LYS A 154 -15.37 -3.69 -2.67
CA LYS A 154 -15.69 -4.72 -1.68
C LYS A 154 -16.84 -4.31 -0.78
N LYS A 155 -16.83 -3.06 -0.29
CA LYS A 155 -17.87 -2.50 0.56
C LYS A 155 -19.20 -2.42 -0.18
N TYR A 156 -19.19 -2.04 -1.45
CA TYR A 156 -20.37 -1.97 -2.30
C TYR A 156 -21.06 -3.34 -2.46
N TYR A 157 -20.31 -4.41 -2.73
CA TYR A 157 -20.87 -5.76 -2.86
C TYR A 157 -21.27 -6.38 -1.52
N SER A 158 -20.56 -6.05 -0.43
CA SER A 158 -20.88 -6.52 0.93
C SER A 158 -22.11 -5.81 1.53
N GLY A 159 -22.36 -4.56 1.14
CA GLY A 159 -23.54 -3.77 1.51
C GLY A 159 -24.84 -4.22 0.85
N ARG A 160 -24.76 -4.90 -0.31
CA ARG A 160 -25.88 -5.65 -0.89
C ARG A 160 -26.10 -6.97 -0.15
N LYS A 161 -26.40 -6.92 1.15
CA LYS A 161 -27.05 -8.06 1.79
C LYS A 161 -28.30 -8.38 0.98
N VAL A 162 -28.37 -9.61 0.48
CA VAL A 162 -29.46 -10.14 -0.35
C VAL A 162 -30.79 -9.74 0.29
N ASN A 163 -31.61 -8.96 -0.41
CA ASN A 163 -33.00 -8.75 -0.03
C ASN A 163 -33.69 -10.12 -0.12
N PRO A 164 -34.06 -10.77 1.00
CA PRO A 164 -34.65 -12.12 0.94
C PRO A 164 -36.02 -12.12 0.27
N ARG A 165 -36.68 -10.96 0.17
CA ARG A 165 -38.07 -10.82 -0.30
C ARG A 165 -38.27 -11.00 -1.82
N GLY A 166 -37.21 -11.25 -2.58
CA GLY A 166 -37.29 -11.48 -4.03
C GLY A 166 -37.56 -12.93 -4.43
N LEU A 167 -37.39 -13.89 -3.51
CA LEU A 167 -37.56 -15.33 -3.78
C LEU A 167 -38.98 -15.82 -3.43
N ASP A 168 -39.66 -15.17 -2.48
CA ASP A 168 -41.01 -15.59 -2.07
C ASP A 168 -42.08 -15.26 -3.13
N ASN A 169 -41.89 -14.19 -3.92
CA ASN A 169 -42.83 -13.78 -4.97
C ASN A 169 -42.72 -14.60 -6.28
N GLN A 170 -41.76 -15.51 -6.38
CA GLN A 170 -41.63 -16.42 -7.54
C GLN A 170 -42.21 -17.80 -7.26
N ILE A 171 -42.48 -18.13 -5.98
CA ILE A 171 -43.06 -19.42 -5.58
C ILE A 171 -44.59 -19.32 -5.40
N SER A 172 -45.13 -18.12 -5.18
CA SER A 172 -46.58 -17.90 -4.97
C SER A 172 -47.38 -17.58 -6.23
N LEU A 173 -46.77 -17.59 -7.43
CA LEU A 173 -47.45 -17.31 -8.71
C LEU A 173 -47.56 -18.56 -9.61
N SER A 174 -47.36 -19.74 -9.04
CA SER A 174 -47.46 -21.02 -9.73
C SER A 174 -48.49 -21.98 -9.11
N GLU A 175 -49.56 -21.44 -8.51
CA GLU A 175 -50.75 -22.19 -8.11
C GLU A 175 -52.01 -21.66 -8.82
#